data_AF-A0A158EL30-F1
#
_entry.id   AF-A0A158EL30-F1
#
_cell.length_a   1.000
_cell.length_b   1.000
_cell.length_c   1.000
_cell.angle_alpha   90.00
_cell.angle_beta   90.00
_cell.angle_gamma   90.00
#
_symmetry.space_group_name_H-M   'P 1'
#
loop_
_entity.id
_entity.type
_entity.pdbx_description
1 polymer ?
#
loop_
_entity_poly.entity_id
_entity_poly.type
_entity_poly.pdbx_seq_one_letter_code
_entity_poly.pdbx_strand_id
1 'polypeptide(L)'
;MPKYSRIKPGHLLGQQWFEEATLRTHADAYVQYLTERGYARETVECYFRSVAHFVHWISKRDINLCDINESTVNQFLDRHLPHCRCAPRCRHTGTDVRAD
;
A
#
# COMPACT_ATOMS: atom_id res chain seq x y z
N MET A 1 9.55 -10.22 19.84
CA MET A 1 8.44 -9.24 19.79
C MET A 1 8.93 -8.01 19.06
N PRO A 2 8.40 -7.65 17.88
CA PRO A 2 8.86 -6.48 17.19
C PRO A 2 8.35 -5.23 17.92
N LYS A 3 9.27 -4.38 18.36
CA LYS A 3 9.04 -3.13 19.08
C LYS A 3 8.58 -2.06 18.09
N TYR A 4 7.33 -2.09 17.66
CA TYR A 4 6.78 -1.02 16.83
C TYR A 4 6.36 0.17 17.71
N SER A 5 7.33 1.04 18.02
CA SER A 5 7.08 2.31 18.70
C SER A 5 6.19 3.22 17.83
N ARG A 6 5.03 3.60 18.39
CA ARG A 6 4.06 4.57 17.88
C ARG A 6 3.60 4.30 16.43
N ILE A 7 2.73 3.30 16.26
CA ILE A 7 2.10 2.96 14.98
C ILE A 7 1.38 4.20 14.43
N LYS A 8 1.80 4.66 13.26
CA LYS A 8 1.19 5.81 12.59
C LYS A 8 -0.21 5.42 12.10
N PRO A 9 -1.22 6.30 12.13
CA PRO A 9 -2.60 5.97 11.77
C PRO A 9 -2.75 5.40 10.34
N GLY A 10 -1.89 5.82 9.40
CA GLY A 10 -1.88 5.26 8.05
C GLY A 10 -1.41 3.79 7.98
N HIS A 11 -0.59 3.34 8.93
CA HIS A 11 -0.18 1.93 9.02
C HIS A 11 -1.34 1.04 9.50
N LEU A 12 -2.09 1.49 10.50
CA LEU A 12 -3.29 0.77 10.98
C LEU A 12 -4.32 0.63 9.86
N LEU A 13 -4.58 1.70 9.12
CA LEU A 13 -5.50 1.65 7.98
C LEU A 13 -4.99 0.70 6.89
N GLY A 14 -3.68 0.70 6.62
CA GLY A 14 -3.08 -0.25 5.69
C GLY A 14 -3.28 -1.71 6.14
N GLN A 15 -3.09 -2.01 7.42
CA GLN A 15 -3.36 -3.34 7.97
C GLN A 15 -4.83 -3.74 7.81
N GLN A 16 -5.77 -2.83 8.10
CA GLN A 16 -7.20 -3.08 7.91
C GLN A 16 -7.53 -3.41 6.44
N TRP A 17 -6.96 -2.70 5.48
CA TRP A 17 -7.19 -2.98 4.07
C TRP A 17 -6.66 -4.35 3.62
N PHE A 18 -5.51 -4.77 4.15
CA PHE A 18 -5.03 -6.13 3.93
C PHE A 18 -5.91 -7.17 4.59
N GLU A 19 -6.47 -6.89 5.78
CA GLU A 19 -7.43 -7.78 6.44
C GLU A 19 -8.74 -7.91 5.66
N GLU A 20 -9.30 -6.81 5.19
CA GLU A 20 -10.50 -6.77 4.33
C GLU A 20 -10.30 -7.60 3.04
N ALA A 21 -9.10 -7.56 2.47
CA ALA A 21 -8.75 -8.34 1.29
C ALA A 21 -8.41 -9.81 1.59
N THR A 22 -8.45 -10.26 2.85
CA THR A 22 -7.98 -11.60 3.29
C THR A 22 -6.48 -11.84 2.99
N LEU A 23 -5.69 -10.77 2.93
CA LEU A 23 -4.25 -10.78 2.61
C LEU A 23 -3.35 -10.43 3.80
N ARG A 24 -3.83 -10.56 5.04
CA ARG A 24 -3.05 -10.22 6.26
C ARG A 24 -1.64 -10.81 6.27
N THR A 25 -1.48 -12.09 5.91
CA THR A 25 -0.16 -12.75 5.87
C THR A 25 0.79 -12.10 4.86
N HIS A 26 0.28 -11.56 3.76
CA HIS A 26 1.08 -10.84 2.76
C HIS A 26 1.52 -9.46 3.28
N ALA A 27 0.73 -8.83 4.15
CA ALA A 27 1.08 -7.57 4.79
C ALA A 27 2.37 -7.70 5.63
N ASP A 28 2.41 -8.69 6.52
CA ASP A 28 3.56 -8.95 7.38
C ASP A 28 4.78 -9.39 6.56
N ALA A 29 4.59 -10.28 5.59
CA ALA A 29 5.66 -10.74 4.70
C ALA A 29 6.28 -9.58 3.90
N TYR A 30 5.46 -8.63 3.44
CA TYR A 30 5.94 -7.47 2.69
C TYR A 30 6.74 -6.49 3.56
N VAL A 31 6.29 -6.22 4.80
CA VAL A 31 7.05 -5.41 5.76
C VAL A 31 8.39 -6.05 6.09
N GLN A 32 8.39 -7.37 6.32
CA GLN A 32 9.62 -8.13 6.57
C GLN A 32 10.57 -8.05 5.37
N TYR A 33 10.08 -8.29 4.17
CA TYR A 33 10.86 -8.20 2.93
C TYR A 33 11.55 -6.84 2.75
N LEU A 34 10.84 -5.73 2.99
CA LEU A 34 11.44 -4.40 2.88
C LEU A 34 12.46 -4.14 3.99
N THR A 35 12.20 -4.64 5.19
CA THR A 35 13.12 -4.50 6.34
C THR A 35 14.42 -5.27 6.11
N GLU A 36 14.33 -6.50 5.59
CA GLU A 36 15.49 -7.35 5.27
C GLU A 36 16.37 -6.77 4.16
N ARG A 37 15.78 -5.99 3.25
CA ARG A 37 16.53 -5.24 2.23
C ARG A 37 17.20 -3.96 2.75
N GLY A 38 17.05 -3.67 4.05
CA GLY A 38 17.70 -2.53 4.69
C GLY A 38 17.03 -1.18 4.41
N TYR A 39 15.77 -1.16 3.94
CA TYR A 39 15.05 0.09 3.76
C TYR A 39 14.83 0.78 5.11
N ALA A 40 14.98 2.11 5.12
CA ALA A 40 14.66 2.91 6.30
C ALA A 40 13.19 2.73 6.70
N ARG A 41 12.90 2.74 8.00
CA ARG A 41 11.54 2.53 8.54
C ARG A 41 10.50 3.43 7.90
N GLU A 42 10.86 4.67 7.56
CA GLU A 42 9.94 5.61 6.91
C GLU A 42 9.62 5.23 5.47
N THR A 43 10.59 4.69 4.74
CA THR A 43 10.42 4.13 3.39
C THR A 43 9.55 2.87 3.45
N VAL A 44 9.80 1.97 4.39
CA VAL A 44 8.97 0.78 4.63
C VAL A 44 7.51 1.17 4.86
N GLU A 45 7.28 2.13 5.74
CA GLU A 45 5.94 2.67 6.04
C GLU A 45 5.28 3.30 4.82
N CYS A 46 6.02 4.05 4.01
CA CYS A 46 5.51 4.69 2.81
C CYS A 46 5.09 3.64 1.76
N TYR A 47 5.94 2.66 1.51
CA TYR A 47 5.68 1.59 0.55
C TYR A 47 4.54 0.70 1.02
N PHE A 48 4.54 0.30 2.30
CA PHE A 48 3.47 -0.49 2.90
C PHE A 48 2.10 0.17 2.69
N ARG A 49 1.98 1.47 2.97
CA ARG A 49 0.72 2.21 2.77
C ARG A 49 0.31 2.30 1.31
N SER A 50 1.28 2.48 0.41
CA SER A 50 1.02 2.57 -1.03
C SER A 50 0.47 1.25 -1.56
N VAL A 51 1.08 0.13 -1.18
CA VAL A 51 0.59 -1.21 -1.54
C VAL A 51 -0.74 -1.52 -0.88
N ALA A 52 -0.92 -1.20 0.41
CA ALA A 52 -2.19 -1.42 1.08
C ALA A 52 -3.34 -0.66 0.41
N HIS A 53 -3.07 0.57 -0.07
CA HIS A 53 -4.04 1.37 -0.81
C HIS A 53 -4.38 0.74 -2.16
N PHE A 54 -3.38 0.23 -2.87
CA PHE A 54 -3.59 -0.51 -4.11
C PHE A 54 -4.45 -1.75 -3.88
N VAL A 55 -4.13 -2.55 -2.85
CA VAL A 55 -4.90 -3.74 -2.44
C VAL A 55 -6.36 -3.37 -2.14
N HIS A 56 -6.60 -2.31 -1.37
CA HIS A 56 -7.95 -1.84 -1.11
C HIS A 56 -8.70 -1.49 -2.41
N TRP A 57 -8.03 -0.77 -3.32
CA TRP A 57 -8.62 -0.33 -4.58
C TRP A 57 -8.99 -1.49 -5.50
N ILE A 58 -8.10 -2.49 -5.67
CA ILE A 58 -8.41 -3.68 -6.48
C ILE A 58 -9.52 -4.52 -5.85
N SER A 59 -9.54 -4.66 -4.51
CA SER A 59 -10.59 -5.40 -3.81
C SER A 59 -11.96 -4.73 -3.96
N LYS A 60 -12.04 -3.39 -4.00
CA LYS A 60 -13.29 -2.67 -4.28
C LYS A 60 -13.76 -2.79 -5.73
N ARG A 61 -12.88 -3.16 -6.65
CA ARG A 61 -13.19 -3.33 -8.08
C ARG A 61 -13.33 -4.80 -8.50
N ASP A 62 -13.26 -5.72 -7.55
CA ASP A 62 -13.29 -7.17 -7.79
C ASP A 62 -12.19 -7.64 -8.76
N ILE A 63 -11.05 -6.92 -8.81
CA ILE A 63 -9.92 -7.29 -9.66
C ILE A 63 -9.12 -8.35 -8.91
N ASN A 64 -8.99 -9.53 -9.53
CA ASN A 64 -8.21 -10.61 -8.95
C ASN A 64 -6.71 -10.26 -8.93
N LEU A 65 -5.98 -10.73 -7.92
CA LEU A 65 -4.52 -10.56 -7.86
C LEU A 65 -3.81 -11.14 -9.09
N CYS A 66 -4.33 -12.24 -9.65
CA CYS A 66 -3.79 -12.87 -10.86
C CYS A 66 -3.99 -12.02 -12.13
N ASP A 67 -4.93 -11.08 -12.10
CA ASP A 67 -5.26 -10.20 -13.23
C ASP A 67 -4.56 -8.82 -13.11
N ILE A 68 -3.70 -8.65 -12.10
CA ILE A 68 -2.89 -7.43 -11.97
C ILE A 68 -1.86 -7.42 -13.11
N ASN A 69 -1.99 -6.41 -13.96
CA ASN A 69 -1.03 -6.11 -15.00
C ASN A 69 -0.67 -4.61 -14.97
N GLU A 70 0.24 -4.21 -15.84
CA GLU A 70 0.69 -2.82 -15.94
C GLU A 70 -0.46 -1.84 -16.22
N SER A 71 -1.49 -2.25 -16.98
CA SER A 71 -2.66 -1.41 -17.23
C SER A 71 -3.50 -1.20 -15.96
N THR A 72 -3.62 -2.22 -15.12
CA THR A 72 -4.28 -2.11 -13.80
C THR A 72 -3.51 -1.15 -12.89
N VAL A 73 -2.17 -1.20 -12.90
CA VAL A 73 -1.32 -0.28 -12.14
C VAL A 73 -1.46 1.15 -12.67
N ASN A 74 -1.40 1.36 -13.98
CA ASN A 74 -1.57 2.70 -14.59
C ASN A 74 -2.96 3.28 -14.29
N GLN A 75 -4.01 2.46 -14.29
CA GLN A 75 -5.33 2.93 -13.87
C GLN A 75 -5.36 3.39 -12.41
N PHE A 76 -4.67 2.70 -11.52
CA PHE A 76 -4.53 3.14 -10.13
C PHE A 76 -3.78 4.47 -10.04
N LEU A 77 -2.62 4.57 -10.70
CA LEU A 77 -1.74 5.74 -10.61
C LEU A 77 -2.36 6.99 -11.28
N ASP A 78 -2.88 6.84 -12.50
CA ASP A 78 -3.28 7.98 -13.33
C ASP A 78 -4.75 8.36 -13.18
N ARG A 79 -5.62 7.41 -12.82
CA ARG A 79 -7.07 7.66 -12.72
C ARG A 79 -7.55 7.76 -11.28
N HIS A 80 -7.06 6.87 -10.42
CA HIS A 80 -7.51 6.80 -9.03
C HIS A 80 -6.78 7.77 -8.11
N LEU A 81 -5.44 7.72 -8.02
CA LEU A 81 -4.68 8.57 -7.08
C LEU A 81 -5.02 10.08 -7.15
N PRO A 82 -5.19 10.71 -8.33
CA PRO A 82 -5.48 12.14 -8.40
C PRO A 82 -6.83 12.51 -7.75
N HIS A 83 -7.79 11.59 -7.77
CA HIS A 83 -9.17 11.82 -7.28
C HIS A 83 -9.47 11.02 -6.01
N CYS A 84 -8.48 10.34 -5.45
CA CYS A 84 -8.70 9.38 -4.39
C CYS A 84 -9.22 10.04 -3.10
N ARG A 85 -10.25 9.43 -2.51
CA ARG A 85 -10.81 9.82 -1.20
C ARG A 85 -10.80 8.67 -0.19
N CYS A 86 -10.00 7.63 -0.43
CA CYS A 86 -9.97 6.41 0.39
C CYS A 86 -9.44 6.64 1.82
N ALA A 87 -8.62 7.68 2.06
CA ALA A 87 -8.21 8.06 3.42
C ALA A 87 -8.07 9.58 3.58
N PRO A 88 -8.34 10.13 4.79
CA PRO A 88 -8.05 11.51 5.09
C PRO A 88 -6.53 11.74 5.09
N ARG A 89 -6.04 12.55 4.14
CA ARG A 89 -4.61 12.78 3.80
C ARG A 89 -3.95 11.67 2.98
N CYS A 90 -4.66 11.03 2.05
CA CYS A 90 -3.98 10.38 0.92
C CYS A 90 -3.12 11.44 0.21
N ARG A 91 -1.79 11.25 0.13
CA ARG A 91 -0.96 12.11 -0.72
C ARG A 91 -1.41 11.91 -2.16
N HIS A 92 -1.92 12.97 -2.77
CA HIS A 92 -2.43 13.00 -4.15
C HIS A 92 -1.31 13.06 -5.20
N THR A 93 -0.06 13.08 -4.77
CA THR A 93 1.08 13.37 -5.65
C THR A 93 1.70 12.07 -6.14
N GLY A 94 1.46 11.74 -7.41
CA GLY A 94 2.20 10.73 -8.18
C GLY A 94 3.68 11.08 -8.43
N THR A 95 4.31 11.87 -7.57
CA THR A 95 5.66 12.44 -7.78
C THR A 95 6.76 11.67 -7.04
N ASP A 96 6.50 10.47 -6.52
CA ASP A 96 7.53 9.63 -5.87
C ASP A 96 7.66 8.23 -6.49
N VAL A 97 6.89 7.92 -7.55
CA VAL A 97 6.97 6.63 -8.27
C VAL A 97 7.84 6.75 -9.52
N ARG A 98 9.00 7.39 -9.40
CA ARG A 98 10.13 7.25 -10.33
C ARG A 98 11.42 7.55 -9.57
N ALA A 99 12.01 6.53 -8.97
CA ALA A 99 13.44 6.52 -8.69
C ALA A 99 14.12 5.86 -9.90
N ASP A 100 14.32 6.67 -10.95
CA ASP A 100 15.52 6.80 -11.81
C ASP A 100 15.19 7.81 -12.92
#